data_AF-A0A920UV95-F1
#
_entry.id   AF-A0A920UV95-F1
#
_cell.length_a   1.000
_cell.length_b   1.000
_cell.length_c   1.000
_cell.angle_alpha   90.00
_cell.angle_beta   90.00
_cell.angle_gamma   90.00
#
_symmetry.space_group_name_H-M   'P 1'
#
loop_
_entity.id
_entity.type
_entity.pdbx_description
1 polymer ?
#
loop_
_entity_poly.entity_id
_entity_poly.type
_entity_poly.pdbx_seq_one_letter_code
_entity_poly.pdbx_strand_id
1 'polypeptide(L)'
;MKYGLINNAEFFKWLAANSESILALEHEHVSEVVRVCCEAKAAIVAQDEKEAGVRALLNLGHTFGHAIETVTGYGNPGSMAKPWLWEWSGPADLSKRLGWLSSADAQQIRQVIEENFGMSVEPPADITVKQYLDLMSSERKLNWARFGLFY
;
A
#
# COMPACT_ATOMS: atom_id res chain seq x y z
N MET A 1 3.23 -6.86 -0.79
CA MET A 1 2.07 -6.13 -1.34
C MET A 1 2.46 -4.89 -2.13
N LYS A 2 3.01 -3.85 -1.49
CA LYS A 2 3.44 -2.57 -2.13
C LYS A 2 4.18 -2.74 -3.45
N TYR A 3 5.29 -3.50 -3.47
CA TYR A 3 6.07 -3.70 -4.70
C TYR A 3 5.28 -4.40 -5.82
N GLY A 4 4.37 -5.30 -5.45
CA GLY A 4 3.49 -5.97 -6.40
C GLY A 4 2.55 -4.99 -7.10
N LEU A 5 2.04 -4.00 -6.35
CA LEU A 5 1.13 -2.98 -6.85
C LEU A 5 1.82 -1.83 -7.61
N ILE A 6 3.10 -1.59 -7.35
CA ILE A 6 3.87 -0.51 -7.99
C ILE A 6 4.39 -0.93 -9.37
N ASN A 7 5.10 -2.06 -9.45
CA ASN A 7 5.83 -2.44 -10.66
C ASN A 7 6.07 -3.95 -10.82
N ASN A 8 5.35 -4.82 -10.09
CA ASN A 8 5.57 -6.26 -10.15
C ASN A 8 4.25 -7.05 -10.02
N ALA A 9 3.41 -6.98 -11.05
CA ALA A 9 2.10 -7.64 -11.06
C ALA A 9 2.19 -9.17 -10.86
N GLU A 10 3.25 -9.81 -11.36
CA GLU A 10 3.48 -11.24 -11.15
C GLU A 10 3.76 -11.56 -9.68
N PHE A 11 4.53 -10.72 -8.99
CA PHE A 11 4.72 -10.87 -7.55
C PHE A 11 3.42 -10.62 -6.77
N PHE A 12 2.56 -9.69 -7.20
CA PHE A 12 1.23 -9.51 -6.60
C PHE A 12 0.37 -10.77 -6.72
N LYS A 13 0.32 -11.39 -7.92
CA LYS A 13 -0.39 -12.66 -8.14
C LYS A 13 0.21 -13.79 -7.31
N TRP A 14 1.54 -13.86 -7.23
CA TRP A 14 2.24 -14.86 -6.42
C TRP A 14 1.91 -14.72 -4.93
N LEU A 15 1.85 -13.49 -4.41
CA LEU A 15 1.44 -13.22 -3.03
C LEU A 15 0.02 -13.72 -2.75
N ALA A 16 -0.92 -13.47 -3.67
CA ALA A 16 -2.29 -13.95 -3.55
C ALA A 16 -2.36 -15.49 -3.56
N ALA A 17 -1.63 -16.13 -4.48
CA ALA A 17 -1.63 -17.59 -4.61
C ALA A 17 -1.01 -18.33 -3.41
N ASN A 18 -0.07 -17.69 -2.69
CA ASN A 18 0.67 -18.31 -1.59
C ASN A 18 0.33 -17.71 -0.21
N SER A 19 -0.81 -17.02 -0.11
CA SER A 19 -1.15 -16.25 1.09
C SER A 19 -1.25 -17.09 2.35
N GLU A 20 -1.82 -18.30 2.26
CA GLU A 20 -1.94 -19.23 3.39
C GLU A 20 -0.57 -19.61 3.96
N SER A 21 0.36 -20.04 3.11
CA SER A 21 1.73 -20.38 3.49
C SER A 21 2.51 -19.19 4.06
N ILE A 22 2.31 -17.99 3.49
CA ILE A 22 2.94 -16.76 3.99
C ILE A 22 2.41 -16.41 5.39
N LEU A 23 1.08 -16.48 5.60
CA LEU A 23 0.45 -16.22 6.90
C LEU A 23 0.81 -17.28 7.94
N ALA A 24 1.04 -18.53 7.51
CA ALA A 24 1.57 -19.61 8.35
C ALA A 24 3.07 -19.47 8.66
N LEU A 25 3.74 -18.43 8.13
CA LEU A 25 5.16 -18.18 8.28
C LEU A 25 6.05 -19.34 7.81
N GLU A 26 5.64 -20.02 6.74
CA GLU A 26 6.46 -21.06 6.14
C GLU A 26 7.77 -20.47 5.60
N HIS A 27 8.89 -21.07 6.03
CA HIS A 27 10.22 -20.49 5.85
C HIS A 27 10.55 -20.16 4.38
N GLU A 28 10.23 -21.05 3.44
CA GLU A 28 10.52 -20.85 2.01
C GLU A 28 9.75 -19.65 1.45
N HIS A 29 8.45 -19.56 1.75
CA HIS A 29 7.58 -18.48 1.28
C HIS A 29 7.95 -17.12 1.88
N VAL A 30 8.23 -17.07 3.18
CA VAL A 30 8.66 -15.83 3.84
C VAL A 30 10.03 -15.38 3.32
N SER A 31 10.96 -16.31 3.10
CA SER A 31 12.28 -16.00 2.56
C SER A 31 12.19 -15.40 1.16
N GLU A 32 11.32 -15.96 0.32
CA GLU A 32 11.07 -15.44 -1.03
C GLU A 32 10.46 -14.04 -1.00
N VAL A 33 9.48 -13.79 -0.11
CA VAL A 33 8.90 -12.44 0.09
C VAL A 33 9.99 -11.44 0.46
N VAL A 34 10.84 -11.78 1.44
CA VAL A 34 11.93 -10.89 1.89
C VAL A 34 12.92 -10.64 0.76
N ARG A 35 13.34 -11.69 0.03
CA ARG A 35 14.26 -11.60 -1.09
C ARG A 35 13.74 -10.61 -2.15
N VAL A 36 12.51 -10.81 -2.64
CA VAL A 36 11.89 -9.95 -3.66
C VAL A 36 11.76 -8.51 -3.17
N CYS A 37 11.38 -8.31 -1.90
CA CYS A 37 11.28 -6.97 -1.32
C CYS A 37 12.63 -6.25 -1.25
N CYS A 38 13.70 -6.96 -0.89
CA CYS A 38 15.05 -6.43 -0.85
C CYS A 38 15.54 -6.05 -2.26
N GLU A 39 15.33 -6.93 -3.24
CA GLU A 39 15.69 -6.69 -4.64
C GLU A 39 14.94 -5.49 -5.23
N ALA A 40 13.63 -5.42 -5.03
CA ALA A 40 12.80 -4.32 -5.52
C ALA A 40 13.23 -2.98 -4.91
N LYS A 41 13.50 -2.94 -3.60
CA LYS A 41 13.99 -1.74 -2.93
C LYS A 41 15.36 -1.32 -3.44
N ALA A 42 16.28 -2.28 -3.59
CA ALA A 42 17.62 -2.02 -4.09
C ALA A 42 17.58 -1.46 -5.52
N ALA A 43 16.75 -2.03 -6.40
CA ALA A 43 16.57 -1.54 -7.77
C ALA A 43 16.03 -0.11 -7.81
N ILE A 44 14.99 0.19 -7.03
CA ILE A 44 14.40 1.54 -6.96
C ILE A 44 15.41 2.56 -6.39
N VAL A 45 16.15 2.20 -5.35
CA VAL A 45 17.17 3.09 -4.75
C VAL A 45 18.35 3.30 -5.71
N ALA A 46 18.78 2.26 -6.42
CA ALA A 46 19.86 2.37 -7.41
C ALA A 46 19.46 3.28 -8.59
N GLN A 47 18.18 3.27 -8.97
CA GLN A 47 17.65 4.13 -10.04
C GLN A 47 17.51 5.60 -9.59
N ASP A 48 17.30 5.85 -8.29
CA ASP A 48 17.08 7.20 -7.75
C ASP A 48 17.56 7.31 -6.30
N GLU A 49 18.89 7.41 -6.14
CA GLU A 49 19.52 7.45 -4.83
C GLU A 49 19.13 8.70 -4.02
N LYS A 50 18.85 9.83 -4.69
CA LYS A 50 18.56 11.13 -4.06
C LYS A 50 17.06 11.40 -3.84
N GLU A 51 16.20 10.43 -4.15
CA GLU A 51 14.73 10.55 -3.99
C GLU A 51 14.13 11.74 -4.76
N ALA A 52 14.63 11.96 -5.99
CA ALA A 52 14.16 13.04 -6.87
C ALA A 52 13.07 12.58 -7.87
N GLY A 53 12.78 11.28 -7.95
CA GLY A 53 11.88 10.67 -8.92
C GLY A 53 11.26 9.37 -8.43
N VAL A 54 11.66 8.23 -9.01
CA VAL A 54 11.01 6.91 -8.83
C VAL A 54 11.06 6.41 -7.39
N ARG A 55 12.03 6.84 -6.57
CA ARG A 55 12.11 6.42 -5.16
C ARG A 55 10.97 6.97 -4.31
N ALA A 56 10.31 8.04 -4.75
CA ALA A 56 9.08 8.52 -4.12
C ALA A 56 7.95 7.48 -4.14
N LEU A 57 7.96 6.50 -5.06
CA LEU A 57 7.01 5.40 -5.09
C LEU A 57 7.11 4.50 -3.85
N LEU A 58 8.26 4.46 -3.16
CA LEU A 58 8.38 3.73 -1.89
C LEU A 58 7.54 4.34 -0.77
N ASN A 59 7.18 5.62 -0.90
CA ASN A 59 6.29 6.33 0.01
C ASN A 59 4.81 6.10 -0.30
N LEU A 60 4.48 5.28 -1.33
CA LEU A 60 3.10 4.89 -1.62
C LEU A 60 2.45 4.32 -0.34
N GLY A 61 1.33 4.91 0.05
CA GLY A 61 0.58 4.53 1.25
C GLY A 61 1.07 5.15 2.56
N HIS A 62 2.29 5.69 2.64
CA HIS A 62 2.77 6.39 3.85
C HIS A 62 2.01 7.68 4.10
N THR A 63 1.69 8.46 3.07
CA THR A 63 0.84 9.67 3.22
C THR A 63 -0.58 9.32 3.68
N PHE A 64 -1.10 8.16 3.27
CA PHE A 64 -2.40 7.65 3.70
C PHE A 64 -2.33 7.14 5.16
N GLY A 65 -1.29 6.39 5.50
CA GLY A 65 -1.03 5.89 6.85
C GLY A 65 -0.80 7.01 7.86
N HIS A 66 0.04 8.01 7.53
CA HIS A 66 0.30 9.17 8.38
C HIS A 66 -0.95 10.03 8.60
N ALA A 67 -1.78 10.23 7.56
CA ALA A 67 -3.04 10.97 7.72
C ALA A 67 -3.98 10.26 8.70
N ILE A 68 -4.08 8.93 8.62
CA ILE A 68 -4.87 8.13 9.55
C ILE A 68 -4.27 8.19 10.96
N GLU A 69 -2.96 7.96 11.11
CA GLU A 69 -2.23 8.04 12.39
C GLU A 69 -2.44 9.36 13.11
N THR A 70 -2.41 10.46 12.35
CA THR A 70 -2.59 11.82 12.87
C THR A 70 -3.99 12.02 13.44
N VAL A 71 -5.02 11.40 12.83
CA VAL A 71 -6.41 11.51 13.29
C VAL A 71 -6.70 10.52 14.41
N THR A 72 -6.10 9.33 14.39
CA THR A 72 -6.41 8.24 15.32
C THR A 72 -5.55 8.26 16.57
N GLY A 73 -4.55 9.14 16.63
CA GLY A 73 -3.69 9.39 17.78
C GLY A 73 -2.55 8.37 17.91
N TYR A 74 -1.32 8.88 18.00
CA TYR A 74 -0.13 8.07 18.30
C TYR A 74 -0.25 7.44 19.70
N GLY A 75 -0.11 6.12 19.80
CA GLY A 75 0.14 5.45 21.09
C GLY A 75 -1.07 5.14 21.98
N ASN A 76 -2.29 5.12 21.47
CA ASN A 76 -3.44 4.61 22.24
C ASN A 76 -3.65 3.12 21.93
N PRO A 77 -3.45 2.19 22.90
CA PRO A 77 -3.63 0.74 22.66
C PRO A 77 -5.07 0.35 22.26
N GLY A 78 -6.03 1.27 22.37
CA GLY A 78 -7.43 1.10 21.98
C GLY A 78 -7.87 1.84 20.70
N SER A 79 -7.00 2.59 20.00
CA SER A 79 -7.38 3.16 18.69
C SER A 79 -7.29 2.08 17.61
N MET A 80 -8.46 1.63 17.14
CA MET A 80 -8.65 0.52 16.19
C MET A 80 -8.02 0.71 14.80
N ALA A 81 -7.44 1.86 14.50
CA ALA A 81 -6.81 2.09 13.22
C ALA A 81 -5.36 1.58 13.27
N LYS A 82 -5.16 0.33 12.85
CA LYS A 82 -3.84 -0.14 12.44
C LYS A 82 -3.50 0.54 11.09
N PRO A 83 -2.69 1.61 11.07
CA PRO A 83 -2.60 2.51 9.91
C PRO A 83 -2.03 1.85 8.66
N TRP A 84 -1.17 0.84 8.87
CA TRP A 84 -0.64 -0.03 7.82
C TRP A 84 -1.71 -0.88 7.11
N LEU A 85 -2.91 -1.07 7.67
CA LEU A 85 -4.00 -1.78 6.98
C LEU A 85 -4.56 -0.99 5.78
N TRP A 86 -4.46 0.34 5.81
CA TRP A 86 -4.97 1.23 4.75
C TRP A 86 -3.90 1.65 3.73
N GLU A 87 -2.65 1.24 3.95
CA GLU A 87 -1.50 1.60 3.10
C GLU A 87 -1.72 1.21 1.62
N TRP A 88 -2.56 0.21 1.36
CA TRP A 88 -2.74 -0.34 0.00
C TRP A 88 -4.16 -0.14 -0.55
N SER A 89 -5.19 -0.19 0.31
CA SER A 89 -6.59 -0.08 -0.11
C SER A 89 -7.05 1.36 -0.38
N GLY A 90 -6.62 2.32 0.44
CA GLY A 90 -6.94 3.73 0.22
C GLY A 90 -6.35 4.29 -1.08
N PRO A 91 -5.05 4.06 -1.33
CA PRO A 91 -4.46 4.48 -2.58
C PRO A 91 -5.05 3.77 -3.82
N ALA A 92 -5.53 2.52 -3.71
CA ALA A 92 -6.25 1.82 -4.78
C ALA A 92 -7.64 2.42 -5.06
N ASP A 93 -8.43 2.74 -4.03
CA ASP A 93 -9.73 3.42 -4.17
C ASP A 93 -9.57 4.82 -4.77
N LEU A 94 -8.58 5.60 -4.31
CA LEU A 94 -8.27 6.91 -4.89
C LEU A 94 -7.87 6.77 -6.37
N SER A 95 -7.03 5.80 -6.71
CA SER A 95 -6.59 5.59 -8.09
C SER A 95 -7.73 5.16 -9.00
N LYS A 96 -8.71 4.40 -8.51
CA LYS A 96 -9.97 4.15 -9.22
C LYS A 96 -10.75 5.44 -9.45
N ARG A 97 -10.94 6.27 -8.42
CA ARG A 97 -11.67 7.56 -8.53
C ARG A 97 -11.02 8.54 -9.49
N LEU A 98 -9.69 8.51 -9.58
CA LEU A 98 -8.91 9.31 -10.52
C LEU A 98 -8.83 8.71 -11.94
N GLY A 99 -9.41 7.52 -12.15
CA GLY A 99 -9.41 6.84 -13.45
C GLY A 99 -8.07 6.19 -13.83
N TRP A 100 -7.17 5.97 -12.86
CA TRP A 100 -5.86 5.34 -13.08
C TRP A 100 -5.88 3.82 -12.94
N LEU A 101 -6.86 3.28 -12.21
CA LEU A 101 -7.13 1.85 -12.11
C LEU A 101 -8.54 1.56 -12.63
N SER A 102 -8.71 0.42 -13.30
CA SER A 102 -10.04 -0.05 -13.64
C SER A 102 -10.81 -0.46 -12.38
N SER A 103 -12.14 -0.48 -12.46
CA SER A 103 -12.97 -0.97 -11.35
C SER A 103 -12.67 -2.43 -11.01
N ALA A 104 -12.30 -3.23 -12.01
CA ALA A 104 -11.95 -4.64 -11.84
C ALA A 104 -10.63 -4.80 -11.09
N ASP A 105 -9.60 -4.03 -11.45
CA ASP A 105 -8.28 -4.10 -10.78
C ASP A 105 -8.38 -3.64 -9.34
N ALA A 106 -9.09 -2.53 -9.09
CA ALA A 106 -9.32 -2.05 -7.73
C ALA A 106 -10.07 -3.07 -6.87
N GLN A 107 -11.03 -3.80 -7.45
CA GLN A 107 -11.76 -4.87 -6.77
C GLN A 107 -10.85 -6.07 -6.49
N GLN A 108 -10.00 -6.46 -7.44
CA GLN A 108 -9.04 -7.56 -7.25
C GLN A 108 -8.03 -7.24 -6.14
N ILE A 109 -7.51 -6.01 -6.09
CA ILE A 109 -6.61 -5.56 -5.03
C ILE A 109 -7.30 -5.68 -3.67
N ARG A 110 -8.54 -5.17 -3.58
CA ARG A 110 -9.35 -5.26 -2.36
C ARG A 110 -9.56 -6.72 -1.93
N GLN A 111 -9.96 -7.58 -2.86
CA GLN A 111 -10.21 -9.00 -2.59
C GLN A 111 -8.96 -9.69 -2.04
N VAL A 112 -7.80 -9.48 -2.66
CA VAL A 112 -6.54 -10.07 -2.16
C VAL A 112 -6.23 -9.57 -0.74
N ILE A 113 -6.41 -8.29 -0.45
CA ILE A 113 -6.11 -7.75 0.88
C ILE A 113 -7.09 -8.32 1.93
N GLU A 114 -8.39 -8.33 1.64
CA GLU A 114 -9.43 -8.78 2.57
C GLU A 114 -9.44 -10.31 2.75
N GLU A 115 -9.49 -11.07 1.65
CA GLU A 115 -9.72 -12.52 1.68
C GLU A 115 -8.42 -13.29 1.89
N ASN A 116 -7.34 -12.94 1.17
CA ASN A 116 -6.09 -13.69 1.24
C ASN A 116 -5.24 -13.33 2.46
N PHE A 117 -5.25 -12.05 2.88
CA PHE A 117 -4.43 -11.57 4.00
C PHE A 117 -5.22 -11.22 5.26
N GLY A 118 -6.56 -11.30 5.22
CA GLY A 118 -7.41 -11.05 6.39
C GLY A 118 -7.34 -9.60 6.89
N MET A 119 -6.98 -8.66 6.02
CA MET A 119 -6.74 -7.26 6.38
C MET A 119 -7.97 -6.43 6.04
N SER A 120 -8.51 -5.71 7.04
CA SER A 120 -9.63 -4.80 6.81
C SER A 120 -9.21 -3.62 5.94
N VAL A 121 -10.05 -3.32 4.94
CA VAL A 121 -9.92 -2.16 4.05
C VAL A 121 -11.05 -1.15 4.27
N GLU A 122 -11.72 -1.19 5.42
CA GLU A 122 -12.69 -0.15 5.75
C GLU A 122 -11.96 1.09 6.29
N PRO A 123 -12.28 2.30 5.78
CA PRO A 123 -11.73 3.52 6.33
C PRO A 123 -12.16 3.67 7.80
N PRO A 124 -11.32 4.26 8.68
CA PRO A 124 -11.73 4.55 10.05
C PRO A 124 -13.03 5.37 10.03
N ALA A 125 -14.04 4.97 10.80
CA ALA A 125 -15.37 5.59 10.80
C ALA A 125 -15.35 7.09 11.14
N ASP A 126 -14.27 7.57 11.76
CA ASP A 126 -14.18 8.90 12.38
C ASP A 126 -13.43 9.94 11.53
N ILE A 127 -12.91 9.58 10.34
CA ILE A 127 -12.19 10.51 9.46
C ILE A 127 -13.07 10.98 8.29
N THR A 128 -13.31 12.29 8.21
CA THR A 128 -14.04 12.89 7.08
C THR A 128 -13.13 13.01 5.85
N VAL A 129 -13.71 12.96 4.65
CA VAL A 129 -13.00 13.19 3.38
C VAL A 129 -12.21 14.50 3.39
N LYS A 130 -12.76 15.55 4.01
CA LYS A 130 -12.09 16.86 4.11
C LYS A 130 -10.85 16.78 5.00
N GLN A 131 -10.94 16.17 6.18
CA GLN A 131 -9.78 15.96 7.05
C GLN A 131 -8.71 15.13 6.35
N TYR A 132 -9.12 14.12 5.57
CA TYR A 132 -8.22 13.31 4.77
C TYR A 132 -7.43 14.15 3.76
N LEU A 133 -8.12 14.96 2.96
CA LEU A 133 -7.50 15.82 1.96
C LEU A 133 -6.61 16.91 2.58
N ASP A 134 -7.07 17.52 3.68
CA ASP A 134 -6.31 18.55 4.40
C ASP A 134 -4.99 17.97 4.95
N LEU A 135 -5.01 16.77 5.54
CA LEU A 135 -3.81 16.09 6.04
C LEU A 135 -2.86 15.69 4.92
N MET A 136 -3.40 15.12 3.84
CA MET A 136 -2.60 14.77 2.66
C MET A 136 -1.95 16.00 2.02
N SER A 137 -2.63 17.15 1.97
CA SER A 137 -2.11 18.39 1.38
C SER A 137 -0.94 19.02 2.16
N SER A 138 -0.80 18.67 3.44
CA SER A 138 0.26 19.17 4.32
C SER A 138 1.59 18.39 4.20
N GLU A 139 1.56 17.18 3.61
CA GLU A 139 2.76 16.40 3.31
C GLU A 139 3.47 16.92 2.04
N ARG A 140 4.59 17.61 2.26
CA ARG A 140 5.40 18.28 1.23
C ARG A 140 6.18 17.35 0.27
N LYS A 141 5.94 16.03 0.27
CA LYS A 141 6.62 15.04 -0.58
C LYS A 141 5.69 14.37 -1.61
N LEU A 142 4.71 15.12 -2.14
CA LEU A 142 3.74 14.59 -3.10
C LEU A 142 4.34 14.48 -4.52
N ASN A 143 4.95 13.34 -4.81
CA ASN A 143 4.89 12.76 -6.15
C ASN A 143 3.84 11.66 -6.09
N TRP A 144 2.69 11.89 -6.74
CA TRP A 144 1.62 10.88 -6.84
C TRP A 144 2.19 9.65 -7.52
N ALA A 145 2.55 8.66 -6.72
CA ALA A 145 2.85 7.33 -7.17
C ALA A 145 1.59 6.76 -7.81
N ARG A 146 1.46 6.94 -9.14
CA ARG A 146 0.41 6.33 -9.94
C ARG A 146 0.53 4.82 -9.74
N PHE A 147 -0.55 4.14 -9.31
CA PHE A 147 -0.59 2.68 -9.46
C PHE A 147 -0.53 2.39 -10.95
N GLY A 148 0.64 1.91 -11.39
CA GLY A 148 0.86 1.42 -12.74
C GLY A 148 0.78 -0.09 -12.70
N LEU A 149 -0.39 -0.66 -12.41
CA LEU A 149 -0.58 -2.10 -12.51
C LEU A 149 -0.56 -2.60 -13.96
N PHE A 150 -0.61 -1.70 -14.94
CA PHE A 150 -0.58 -2.00 -16.37
C PHE A 150 0.15 -0.88 -17.12
N TYR A 151 1.47 -1.01 -17.25
CA TYR A 151 2.22 -0.48 -18.39
C TYR A 151 2.92 -1.65 -19.08
#